data_AF-A0A7C3GET0-F1
#
_entry.id   AF-A0A7C3GET0-F1
#
_cell.length_a   1.000
_cell.length_b   1.000
_cell.length_c   1.000
_cell.angle_alpha   90.00
_cell.angle_beta   90.00
_cell.angle_gamma   90.00
#
_symmetry.space_group_name_H-M   'P 1'
#
loop_
_entity.id
_entity.type
_entity.pdbx_description
1 polymer ?
#
loop_
_entity_poly.entity_id
_entity_poly.type
_entity_poly.pdbx_seq_one_letter_code
_entity_poly.pdbx_strand_id
1 'polypeptide(L)'
;MNRVNVGGLMHQGRGDRLYLPSWTEITISAGIVSAAVLAFLFFIERFRVWQERPVDPEADPKKLPELSAVGATWLGVPVVANRTVYSLAFVGAAALGFALIQPQPASTRGIVPVPVHEARGADVLWIDGNLDGYGVAFPHADHEKREGGKKSCARCHHMNLPRDKASACAECHRDMYAPSDAFRHDWHAGPQGVALACVKCHAPGRPRSKETAKTCDQCHKDLVAEGAVIKVKQYQAPSYTEAMHRLCVGCHVERAAALNKPDMPRCAWCHKERRRFIDAPDVDFRGLRAPGSEVVLPPLPERK
;
A
#
# COMPACT_ATOMS: atom_id res chain seq x y z
N MET A 1 41.69 31.01 -0.48
CA MET A 1 40.26 30.90 -0.09
C MET A 1 40.03 29.47 0.40
N ASN A 2 39.69 29.26 1.68
CA ASN A 2 39.64 27.94 2.31
C ASN A 2 38.37 27.15 1.91
N ARG A 3 38.54 25.85 1.69
CA ARG A 3 37.58 24.90 1.11
C ARG A 3 36.30 24.67 1.92
N VAL A 4 36.18 25.24 3.10
CA VAL A 4 34.97 25.16 3.96
C VAL A 4 33.94 26.21 3.57
N ASN A 5 34.33 27.28 2.86
CA ASN A 5 33.44 28.41 2.58
C ASN A 5 32.51 28.20 1.35
N VAL A 6 32.53 27.04 0.70
CA VAL A 6 31.87 26.84 -0.61
C VAL A 6 30.54 26.09 -0.52
N GLY A 7 30.26 25.38 0.57
CA GLY A 7 29.04 24.55 0.69
C GLY A 7 27.77 25.35 0.98
N GLY A 8 27.83 26.33 1.90
CA GLY A 8 26.65 27.08 2.33
C GLY A 8 26.29 28.28 1.44
N LEU A 9 27.28 28.89 0.78
CA LEU A 9 27.08 30.12 -0.01
C LEU A 9 26.59 29.86 -1.44
N MET A 10 26.62 28.62 -1.94
CA MET A 10 26.19 28.31 -3.30
C MET A 10 24.67 28.48 -3.53
N HIS A 11 23.86 28.52 -2.47
CA HIS A 11 22.40 28.72 -2.57
C HIS A 11 21.95 30.17 -2.42
N GLN A 12 22.84 31.11 -2.11
CA GLN A 12 22.49 32.54 -2.01
C GLN A 12 22.45 33.29 -3.35
N GLY A 13 22.79 32.63 -4.47
CA GLY A 13 23.00 33.29 -5.75
C GLY A 13 21.84 33.30 -6.75
N ARG A 14 20.68 32.69 -6.47
CA ARG A 14 19.57 32.60 -7.44
C ARG A 14 18.19 32.77 -6.79
N GLY A 15 17.82 34.03 -6.53
CA GLY A 15 16.45 34.46 -6.21
C GLY A 15 16.29 35.01 -4.79
N ASP A 16 15.41 36.02 -4.64
CA ASP A 16 15.12 36.79 -3.42
C ASP A 16 14.49 36.00 -2.25
N ARG A 17 14.86 34.73 -2.05
CA ARG A 17 14.35 33.91 -0.96
C ARG A 17 15.50 33.49 -0.05
N LEU A 18 15.46 34.01 1.18
CA LEU A 18 16.33 33.58 2.27
C LEU A 18 16.22 32.06 2.45
N TYR A 19 17.35 31.36 2.35
CA TYR A 19 17.40 29.95 2.68
C TYR A 19 17.29 29.79 4.19
N LEU A 20 16.20 29.15 4.62
CA LEU A 20 16.00 28.70 5.99
C LEU A 20 16.09 27.17 5.97
N PRO A 21 17.10 26.55 6.61
CA PRO A 21 17.24 25.10 6.61
C PRO A 21 16.01 24.45 7.26
N SER A 22 15.62 23.30 6.73
CA SER A 22 14.56 22.49 7.31
C SER A 22 14.99 21.93 8.67
N TRP A 23 14.02 21.67 9.55
CA TRP A 23 14.28 21.01 10.83
C TRP A 23 15.02 19.69 10.69
N THR A 24 14.74 18.94 9.62
CA THR A 24 15.45 17.70 9.28
C THR A 24 16.92 17.95 8.96
N GLU A 25 17.25 18.99 8.21
CA GLU A 25 18.65 19.34 7.88
C GLU A 25 19.43 19.78 9.11
N ILE A 26 18.81 20.56 10.01
CA ILE A 26 19.42 20.96 11.29
C ILE A 26 19.71 19.72 12.14
N THR A 27 18.72 18.81 12.24
CA THR A 27 18.81 17.60 13.07
C THR A 27 19.88 16.64 12.56
N ILE A 28 19.93 16.40 11.24
CA ILE A 28 20.94 15.55 10.62
C ILE A 28 22.34 16.14 10.82
N SER A 29 22.48 17.46 10.64
CA SER A 29 23.77 18.14 10.81
C SER A 29 24.27 18.07 12.25
N ALA A 30 23.39 18.33 13.23
CA ALA A 30 23.71 18.18 14.64
C ALA A 30 24.13 16.73 14.96
N GLY A 31 23.38 15.74 14.45
CA GLY A 31 23.67 14.32 14.65
C GLY A 31 25.04 13.90 14.10
N ILE A 32 25.41 14.33 12.89
CA ILE A 32 26.71 14.02 12.28
C ILE A 32 27.86 14.63 13.09
N VAL A 33 27.74 15.90 13.49
CA VAL A 33 28.78 16.57 14.29
C VAL A 33 28.93 15.90 15.66
N SER A 34 27.83 15.58 16.33
CA SER A 34 27.87 14.85 17.61
C SER A 34 28.53 13.47 17.46
N ALA A 35 28.20 12.71 16.41
CA ALA A 35 28.80 11.40 16.16
C ALA A 35 30.32 11.50 15.89
N ALA A 36 30.76 12.51 15.12
CA ALA A 36 32.17 12.75 14.87
C ALA A 36 32.96 13.10 16.14
N VAL A 37 32.39 13.94 17.02
CA VAL A 37 32.99 14.28 18.32
C VAL A 37 33.08 13.05 19.22
N LEU A 38 32.03 12.23 19.30
CA LEU A 38 32.05 10.99 20.09
C LEU A 38 33.10 10.00 19.57
N ALA A 39 33.21 9.84 18.25
CA ALA A 39 34.25 9.02 17.64
C ALA A 39 35.65 9.54 18.00
N PHE A 40 35.89 10.85 17.89
CA PHE A 40 37.16 11.47 18.28
C PHE A 40 37.52 11.21 19.75
N LEU A 41 36.56 11.41 20.67
CA LEU A 41 36.77 11.14 22.09
C LEU A 41 37.07 9.65 22.36
N PHE A 42 36.35 8.74 21.69
CA PHE A 42 36.61 7.31 21.76
C PHE A 42 38.04 6.98 21.31
N PHE A 43 38.53 7.60 20.23
CA PHE A 43 39.91 7.39 19.77
C PHE A 43 40.94 7.90 20.77
N ILE A 44 40.74 9.10 21.34
CA ILE A 44 41.63 9.63 22.38
C ILE A 44 41.70 8.69 23.58
N GLU A 45 40.55 8.23 24.07
CA GLU A 45 40.46 7.36 25.24
C GLU A 45 41.07 5.98 24.98
N ARG A 46 40.75 5.37 23.84
CA ARG A 46 41.15 3.98 23.56
C ARG A 46 42.59 3.84 23.11
N PHE A 47 43.11 4.80 22.35
CA PHE A 47 44.43 4.71 21.73
C PHE A 47 45.50 5.53 22.47
N ARG A 48 45.17 6.16 23.60
CA ARG A 48 46.11 6.93 24.44
C ARG A 48 46.94 7.92 23.61
N VAL A 49 46.24 8.70 22.77
CA VAL A 49 46.88 9.65 21.83
C VAL A 49 47.77 10.66 22.56
N TRP A 50 47.46 10.97 23.83
CA TRP A 50 48.32 11.75 24.71
C TRP A 50 49.13 10.83 25.64
N GLN A 51 50.44 11.05 25.68
CA GLN A 51 51.34 10.34 26.60
C GLN A 51 51.16 10.78 28.06
N GLU A 52 50.84 12.06 28.27
CA GLU A 52 50.50 12.62 29.58
C GLU A 52 49.16 13.34 29.49
N ARG A 53 48.25 13.02 30.42
CA ARG A 53 46.94 13.67 30.50
C ARG A 53 47.16 15.11 30.96
N PRO A 54 46.67 16.13 30.23
CA PRO A 54 46.69 17.51 30.72
C PRO A 54 46.06 17.56 32.12
N VAL A 55 46.78 18.13 33.08
CA VAL A 55 46.28 18.32 34.44
C VAL A 55 45.10 19.27 34.34
N ASP A 56 43.91 18.81 34.71
CA ASP A 56 42.74 19.65 34.82
C ASP A 56 42.90 20.51 36.08
N PRO A 57 43.14 21.82 35.96
CA PRO A 57 43.32 22.69 37.13
C PRO A 57 42.07 22.77 38.00
N GLU A 58 40.90 22.38 37.48
CA GLU A 58 39.63 22.31 38.21
C GLU A 58 39.42 20.98 38.93
N ALA A 59 40.26 19.96 38.67
CA ALA A 59 40.12 18.63 39.25
C ALA A 59 40.90 18.43 40.57
N ASP A 60 41.52 19.49 41.12
CA ASP A 60 42.22 19.42 42.41
C ASP A 60 41.21 19.17 43.55
N PRO A 61 41.27 18.02 44.25
CA PRO A 61 40.37 17.72 45.37
C PRO A 61 40.53 18.67 46.57
N LYS A 62 41.58 19.51 46.60
CA LYS A 62 41.79 20.54 47.62
C LYS A 62 41.21 21.90 47.25
N LYS A 63 40.74 22.09 46.02
CA LYS A 63 40.12 23.35 45.60
C LYS A 63 38.79 23.53 46.33
N LEU A 64 38.56 24.72 46.89
CA LEU A 64 37.33 25.04 47.62
C LEU A 64 36.11 24.94 46.67
N PRO A 65 34.95 24.48 47.17
CA PRO A 65 33.75 24.38 46.35
C PRO A 65 33.30 25.77 45.89
N GLU A 66 33.25 25.97 44.57
CA GLU A 66 32.69 27.18 43.95
C GLU A 66 31.24 26.93 43.51
N LEU A 67 30.39 27.93 43.69
CA LEU A 67 29.00 27.85 43.24
C LEU A 67 28.93 27.92 41.71
N SER A 68 28.13 27.04 41.10
CA SER A 68 27.83 27.08 39.67
C SER A 68 27.18 28.42 39.30
N ALA A 69 27.77 29.14 38.34
CA ALA A 69 27.31 30.46 37.90
C ALA A 69 25.90 30.47 37.29
N VAL A 70 25.40 29.31 36.84
CA VAL A 70 24.10 29.21 36.14
C VAL A 70 22.97 28.83 37.10
N GLY A 71 23.27 28.13 38.20
CA GLY A 71 22.24 27.56 39.08
C GLY A 71 22.35 27.93 40.56
N ALA A 72 23.42 28.60 41.00
CA ALA A 72 23.72 28.89 42.40
C ALA A 72 23.55 27.69 43.36
N THR A 73 23.67 26.47 42.83
CA THR A 73 23.47 25.21 43.54
C THR A 73 24.77 24.44 43.56
N TRP A 74 25.10 23.85 44.71
CA TRP A 74 26.27 23.01 44.88
C TRP A 74 25.92 21.56 44.54
N LEU A 75 26.51 21.02 43.47
CA LEU A 75 26.26 19.66 42.98
C LEU A 75 27.41 18.69 43.31
N GLY A 76 28.26 19.04 44.28
CA GLY A 76 29.42 18.25 44.69
C GLY A 76 30.69 18.57 43.90
N VAL A 77 31.68 17.67 43.95
CA VAL A 77 32.95 17.82 43.23
C VAL A 77 32.73 17.96 41.71
N PRO A 78 33.55 18.74 40.98
CA PRO A 78 33.29 19.10 39.57
C PRO A 78 33.00 17.91 38.64
N VAL A 79 33.66 16.78 38.88
CA VAL A 79 33.45 15.53 38.12
C VAL A 79 32.04 14.95 38.31
N VAL A 80 31.49 15.03 39.53
CA VAL A 80 30.14 14.54 39.85
C VAL A 80 29.08 15.54 39.40
N ALA A 81 29.34 16.85 39.60
CA ALA A 81 28.46 17.92 39.18
C ALA A 81 28.22 17.90 37.65
N ASN A 82 29.28 17.77 36.85
CA ASN A 82 29.17 17.71 35.40
C ASN A 82 28.39 16.48 34.92
N ARG A 83 28.61 15.31 35.51
CA ARG A 83 27.85 14.09 35.17
C ARG A 83 26.35 14.29 35.40
N THR A 84 25.98 14.85 36.54
CA THR A 84 24.56 15.08 36.89
C THR A 84 23.89 16.06 35.93
N VAL A 85 24.55 17.18 35.60
CA VAL A 85 24.00 18.20 34.69
C VAL A 85 23.83 17.65 33.27
N TYR A 86 24.85 16.98 32.72
CA TYR A 86 24.77 16.46 31.36
C TYR A 86 23.81 15.27 31.24
N SER A 87 23.71 14.40 32.25
CA SER A 87 22.71 13.33 32.27
C SER A 87 21.29 13.90 32.34
N LEU A 88 21.05 14.92 33.17
CA LEU A 88 19.74 15.57 33.24
C LEU A 88 19.38 16.28 31.93
N ALA A 89 20.34 16.98 31.32
CA ALA A 89 20.15 17.62 30.01
C ALA A 89 19.85 16.59 28.92
N PHE A 90 20.54 15.45 28.91
CA PHE A 90 20.27 14.35 27.98
C PHE A 90 18.87 13.77 28.17
N VAL A 91 18.46 13.47 29.41
CA VAL A 91 17.12 12.96 29.71
C VAL A 91 16.04 13.96 29.31
N GLY A 92 16.25 15.26 29.60
CA GLY A 92 15.33 16.32 29.19
C GLY A 92 15.23 16.46 27.66
N ALA A 93 16.35 16.42 26.95
CA ALA A 93 16.37 16.46 25.49
C ALA A 93 15.73 15.22 24.86
N ALA A 94 15.97 14.04 25.42
CA ALA A 94 15.34 12.79 24.97
C ALA A 94 13.83 12.82 25.21
N ALA A 95 13.37 13.23 26.40
CA ALA A 95 11.96 13.36 26.73
C ALA A 95 11.25 14.37 25.81
N LEU A 96 11.87 15.53 25.57
CA LEU A 96 11.35 16.52 24.63
C LEU A 96 11.33 15.97 23.20
N GLY A 97 12.38 15.23 22.78
CA GLY A 97 12.43 14.55 21.49
C GLY A 97 11.27 13.56 21.31
N PHE A 98 11.03 12.69 22.30
CA PHE A 98 9.91 11.76 22.27
C PHE A 98 8.53 12.45 22.34
N ALA A 99 8.41 13.57 23.06
CA ALA A 99 7.18 14.35 23.09
C ALA A 99 6.87 15.05 21.75
N LEU A 100 7.91 15.45 21.01
CA LEU A 100 7.80 16.10 19.70
C LEU A 100 7.71 15.10 18.54
N ILE A 101 8.13 13.85 18.74
CA ILE A 101 7.76 12.74 17.87
C ILE A 101 6.26 12.56 18.04
N GLN A 102 5.47 13.28 17.24
CA GLN A 102 4.06 12.97 17.12
C GLN A 102 3.99 11.52 16.67
N PRO A 103 3.34 10.62 17.44
CA PRO A 103 2.96 9.34 16.89
C PRO A 103 1.99 9.69 15.78
N GLN A 104 2.49 9.75 14.55
CA GLN A 104 1.64 9.50 13.40
C GLN A 104 0.97 8.19 13.79
N PRO A 105 -0.35 8.16 14.05
CA PRO A 105 -0.99 6.90 14.29
C PRO A 105 -0.56 6.03 13.12
N ALA A 106 -0.13 4.80 13.41
CA ALA A 106 0.01 3.78 12.40
C ALA A 106 -1.41 3.41 11.88
N SER A 107 -2.19 4.42 11.49
CA SER A 107 -3.31 4.26 10.60
C SER A 107 -2.66 4.00 9.25
N THR A 108 -2.62 2.74 8.87
CA THR A 108 -2.82 2.44 7.47
C THR A 108 -4.13 3.15 7.13
N ARG A 109 -4.04 4.27 6.39
CA ARG A 109 -5.19 4.69 5.60
C ARG A 109 -5.51 3.43 4.82
N GLY A 110 -6.60 2.74 5.18
CA GLY A 110 -6.90 1.42 4.63
C GLY A 110 -6.80 1.44 3.10
N ILE A 111 -6.78 0.28 2.46
CA ILE A 111 -6.73 0.20 1.00
C ILE A 111 -7.81 1.14 0.44
N VAL A 112 -7.35 2.20 -0.23
CA VAL A 112 -8.25 3.19 -0.83
C VAL A 112 -9.04 2.42 -1.89
N PRO A 113 -10.38 2.42 -1.84
CA PRO A 113 -11.16 1.70 -2.82
C PRO A 113 -10.80 2.17 -4.23
N VAL A 114 -10.51 1.21 -5.11
CA VAL A 114 -10.22 1.47 -6.52
C VAL A 114 -11.38 0.91 -7.33
N PRO A 115 -12.40 1.75 -7.62
CA PRO A 115 -13.61 1.29 -8.29
C PRO A 115 -13.28 0.71 -9.66
N VAL A 116 -14.05 -0.29 -10.05
CA VAL A 116 -13.89 -0.99 -11.32
C VAL A 116 -15.01 -0.64 -12.28
N HIS A 117 -14.64 -0.50 -13.56
CA HIS A 117 -15.50 -0.22 -14.68
C HIS A 117 -15.62 -1.44 -15.60
N GLU A 118 -16.73 -1.50 -16.34
CA GLU A 118 -16.97 -2.54 -17.33
C GLU A 118 -15.96 -2.48 -18.49
N ALA A 119 -15.70 -3.65 -19.09
CA ALA A 119 -14.86 -3.72 -20.27
C ALA A 119 -15.59 -3.14 -21.48
N ARG A 120 -14.87 -2.42 -22.34
CA ARG A 120 -15.46 -1.68 -23.47
C ARG A 120 -15.13 -2.33 -24.81
N GLY A 121 -16.10 -2.42 -25.71
CA GLY A 121 -15.93 -2.98 -27.06
C GLY A 121 -17.01 -4.01 -27.40
N ALA A 122 -16.80 -4.75 -28.49
CA ALA A 122 -17.70 -5.81 -28.95
C ALA A 122 -16.91 -7.11 -29.17
N ASP A 123 -16.42 -7.35 -30.39
CA ASP A 123 -15.66 -8.57 -30.72
C ASP A 123 -14.34 -8.66 -29.95
N VAL A 124 -13.73 -7.50 -29.69
CA VAL A 124 -12.58 -7.34 -28.81
C VAL A 124 -12.99 -6.38 -27.69
N LEU A 125 -12.90 -6.86 -26.46
CA LEU A 125 -13.15 -6.08 -25.25
C LEU A 125 -11.83 -5.53 -24.72
N TRP A 126 -11.79 -4.24 -24.40
CA TRP A 126 -10.71 -3.62 -23.65
C TRP A 126 -11.02 -3.71 -22.16
N ILE A 127 -10.27 -4.55 -21.46
CA ILE A 127 -10.40 -4.77 -20.02
C ILE A 127 -9.40 -3.86 -19.32
N ASP A 128 -9.89 -2.74 -18.78
CA ASP A 128 -9.12 -1.74 -18.04
C ASP A 128 -9.98 -1.27 -16.86
N GLY A 129 -10.00 -2.10 -15.81
CA GLY A 129 -10.97 -1.98 -14.73
C GLY A 129 -10.89 -0.65 -14.00
N ASN A 130 -9.67 -0.16 -13.73
CA ASN A 130 -9.42 1.08 -13.00
C ASN A 130 -9.16 2.29 -13.91
N LEU A 131 -9.29 2.13 -15.23
CA LEU A 131 -9.12 3.18 -16.24
C LEU A 131 -7.76 3.89 -16.17
N ASP A 132 -6.70 3.17 -15.81
CA ASP A 132 -5.34 3.72 -15.73
C ASP A 132 -4.56 3.63 -17.06
N GLY A 133 -5.21 3.11 -18.10
CA GLY A 133 -4.63 2.90 -19.43
C GLY A 133 -3.78 1.64 -19.55
N TYR A 134 -3.67 0.83 -18.49
CA TYR A 134 -2.98 -0.46 -18.48
C TYR A 134 -3.98 -1.63 -18.52
N GLY A 135 -4.60 -1.79 -19.69
CA GLY A 135 -5.59 -2.84 -19.93
C GLY A 135 -5.11 -4.06 -20.74
N VAL A 136 -6.05 -4.96 -21.01
CA VAL A 136 -5.88 -6.13 -21.88
C VAL A 136 -6.91 -6.07 -23.01
N ALA A 137 -6.44 -6.23 -24.25
CA ALA A 137 -7.31 -6.48 -25.39
C ALA A 137 -7.72 -7.95 -25.40
N PHE A 138 -8.95 -8.23 -24.99
CA PHE A 138 -9.52 -9.56 -24.91
C PHE A 138 -10.37 -9.85 -26.16
N PRO A 139 -9.93 -10.75 -27.07
CA PRO A 139 -10.68 -11.06 -28.27
C PRO A 139 -11.87 -11.98 -27.92
N HIS A 140 -12.96 -11.38 -27.44
CA HIS A 140 -14.13 -12.04 -26.87
C HIS A 140 -14.84 -12.95 -27.88
N ALA A 141 -15.11 -12.46 -29.10
CA ALA A 141 -15.78 -13.24 -30.14
C ALA A 141 -14.98 -14.50 -30.52
N ASP A 142 -13.65 -14.38 -30.54
CA ASP A 142 -12.74 -15.50 -30.80
C ASP A 142 -12.78 -16.54 -29.67
N HIS A 143 -12.84 -16.10 -28.42
CA HIS A 143 -12.97 -17.00 -27.28
C HIS A 143 -14.32 -17.73 -27.32
N GLU A 144 -15.42 -16.99 -27.56
CA GLU A 144 -16.74 -17.60 -27.71
C GLU A 144 -16.71 -18.67 -28.80
N LYS A 145 -16.19 -18.36 -29.98
CA LYS A 145 -16.11 -19.29 -31.12
C LYS A 145 -15.29 -20.54 -30.79
N ARG A 146 -14.11 -20.38 -30.17
CA ARG A 146 -13.18 -21.50 -29.88
C ARG A 146 -13.70 -22.42 -28.77
N GLU A 147 -14.46 -21.89 -27.82
CA GLU A 147 -14.91 -22.63 -26.64
C GLU A 147 -16.30 -23.26 -26.79
N GLY A 148 -16.90 -23.19 -27.97
CA GLY A 148 -18.18 -23.86 -28.28
C GLY A 148 -19.36 -22.92 -28.53
N GLY A 149 -19.10 -21.68 -28.95
CA GLY A 149 -20.10 -20.67 -29.25
C GLY A 149 -20.90 -20.27 -28.00
N LYS A 150 -22.21 -20.07 -28.16
CA LYS A 150 -23.14 -19.70 -27.08
C LYS A 150 -23.18 -20.69 -25.89
N LYS A 151 -22.73 -21.94 -26.07
CA LYS A 151 -22.64 -22.91 -24.97
C LYS A 151 -21.44 -22.66 -24.05
N SER A 152 -20.49 -21.84 -24.48
CA SER A 152 -19.28 -21.50 -23.73
C SER A 152 -19.50 -20.41 -22.69
N CYS A 153 -20.61 -19.66 -22.75
CA CYS A 153 -20.83 -18.49 -21.91
C CYS A 153 -20.68 -18.80 -20.41
N ALA A 154 -21.23 -19.93 -19.95
CA ALA A 154 -21.16 -20.35 -18.55
C ALA A 154 -19.74 -20.76 -18.08
N ARG A 155 -18.78 -20.94 -19.00
CA ARG A 155 -17.36 -21.14 -18.65
C ARG A 155 -16.73 -19.87 -18.07
N CYS A 156 -17.25 -18.70 -18.43
CA CYS A 156 -16.74 -17.40 -18.00
C CYS A 156 -17.75 -16.63 -17.14
N HIS A 157 -18.98 -16.47 -17.64
CA HIS A 157 -20.08 -15.80 -16.94
C HIS A 157 -20.78 -16.79 -16.01
N HIS A 158 -20.16 -17.01 -14.86
CA HIS A 158 -20.65 -17.96 -13.87
C HIS A 158 -21.84 -17.44 -13.06
N MET A 159 -22.08 -16.13 -13.09
CA MET A 159 -23.18 -15.50 -12.38
C MET A 159 -23.65 -14.27 -13.16
N ASN A 160 -24.97 -14.06 -13.23
CA ASN A 160 -25.58 -12.93 -13.90
C ASN A 160 -26.40 -12.11 -12.91
N LEU A 161 -26.58 -10.83 -13.21
CA LEU A 161 -27.60 -10.02 -12.57
C LEU A 161 -28.99 -10.59 -12.89
N PRO A 162 -29.99 -10.38 -12.02
CA PRO A 162 -31.35 -10.87 -12.27
C PRO A 162 -31.89 -10.38 -13.62
N ARG A 163 -32.39 -11.30 -14.43
CA ARG A 163 -32.92 -11.07 -15.80
C ARG A 163 -31.88 -10.63 -16.83
N ASP A 164 -30.60 -10.73 -16.51
CA ASP A 164 -29.52 -10.45 -17.43
C ASP A 164 -28.84 -11.75 -17.92
N LYS A 165 -28.05 -11.65 -18.98
CA LYS A 165 -27.22 -12.73 -19.50
C LYS A 165 -25.83 -12.19 -19.82
N ALA A 166 -24.82 -12.93 -19.38
CA ALA A 166 -23.43 -12.56 -19.54
C ALA A 166 -23.10 -11.20 -18.90
N SER A 167 -23.58 -10.98 -17.67
CA SER A 167 -23.32 -9.75 -16.93
C SER A 167 -21.83 -9.45 -16.82
N ALA A 168 -21.48 -8.17 -16.86
CA ALA A 168 -20.11 -7.71 -16.77
C ALA A 168 -19.52 -8.07 -15.40
N CYS A 169 -18.24 -8.47 -15.39
CA CYS A 169 -17.57 -8.89 -14.16
C CYS A 169 -17.50 -7.74 -13.13
N ALA A 170 -17.40 -6.51 -13.61
CA ALA A 170 -17.33 -5.29 -12.81
C ALA A 170 -18.56 -5.08 -11.91
N GLU A 171 -19.73 -5.63 -12.28
CA GLU A 171 -20.97 -5.49 -11.49
C GLU A 171 -20.86 -6.12 -10.10
N CYS A 172 -20.13 -7.24 -10.01
CA CYS A 172 -19.93 -7.98 -8.76
C CYS A 172 -18.53 -7.75 -8.19
N HIS A 173 -17.51 -7.67 -9.05
CA HIS A 173 -16.11 -7.47 -8.69
C HIS A 173 -15.74 -5.98 -8.78
N ARG A 174 -16.28 -5.19 -7.85
CA ARG A 174 -16.35 -3.72 -7.96
C ARG A 174 -15.10 -2.98 -7.51
N ASP A 175 -14.13 -3.69 -6.95
CA ASP A 175 -12.86 -3.11 -6.52
C ASP A 175 -11.69 -3.86 -7.16
N MET A 176 -10.69 -3.11 -7.62
CA MET A 176 -9.58 -3.63 -8.39
C MET A 176 -8.68 -4.56 -7.56
N TYR A 177 -8.53 -4.30 -6.26
CA TYR A 177 -7.54 -4.93 -5.40
C TYR A 177 -8.10 -5.47 -4.07
N ALA A 178 -9.28 -5.02 -3.65
CA ALA A 178 -9.97 -5.48 -2.45
C ALA A 178 -11.17 -6.38 -2.79
N PRO A 179 -11.55 -7.31 -1.90
CA PRO A 179 -12.81 -8.02 -2.01
C PRO A 179 -14.00 -7.05 -1.94
N SER A 180 -15.08 -7.35 -2.64
CA SER A 180 -16.29 -6.54 -2.66
C SER A 180 -17.53 -7.35 -2.30
N ASP A 181 -18.53 -6.69 -1.73
CA ASP A 181 -19.83 -7.31 -1.45
C ASP A 181 -20.64 -7.41 -2.75
N ALA A 182 -20.66 -8.58 -3.39
CA ALA A 182 -21.43 -8.80 -4.62
C ALA A 182 -22.93 -8.89 -4.37
N PHE A 183 -23.36 -9.19 -3.13
CA PHE A 183 -24.80 -9.13 -2.79
C PHE A 183 -25.27 -7.68 -2.67
N ARG A 184 -24.39 -6.73 -2.36
CA ARG A 184 -24.77 -5.33 -2.09
C ARG A 184 -25.82 -5.27 -1.00
N HIS A 185 -25.48 -5.73 0.19
CA HIS A 185 -26.39 -5.80 1.34
C HIS A 185 -27.10 -4.48 1.59
N ASP A 186 -26.36 -3.37 1.55
CA ASP A 186 -26.92 -2.03 1.75
C ASP A 186 -27.88 -1.61 0.65
N TRP A 187 -27.70 -2.08 -0.59
CA TRP A 187 -28.65 -1.83 -1.66
C TRP A 187 -29.93 -2.66 -1.49
N HIS A 188 -29.81 -3.92 -1.07
CA HIS A 188 -30.98 -4.75 -0.80
C HIS A 188 -31.78 -4.24 0.40
N ALA A 189 -31.11 -3.83 1.49
CA ALA A 189 -31.76 -3.39 2.73
C ALA A 189 -32.10 -1.89 2.74
N GLY A 190 -31.42 -1.08 1.92
CA GLY A 190 -31.48 0.37 1.98
C GLY A 190 -32.64 0.97 1.18
N PRO A 191 -33.03 2.21 1.53
CA PRO A 191 -34.15 2.90 0.90
C PRO A 191 -33.89 3.33 -0.55
N GLN A 192 -32.61 3.41 -0.96
CA GLN A 192 -32.21 3.77 -2.33
C GLN A 192 -32.09 2.56 -3.26
N GLY A 193 -32.36 1.34 -2.75
CA GLY A 193 -32.39 0.12 -3.56
C GLY A 193 -33.73 -0.59 -3.45
N VAL A 194 -33.73 -1.88 -3.08
CA VAL A 194 -34.98 -2.68 -3.02
C VAL A 194 -35.77 -2.45 -1.73
N ALA A 195 -35.11 -1.92 -0.68
CA ALA A 195 -35.70 -1.69 0.63
C ALA A 195 -36.35 -2.95 1.25
N LEU A 196 -35.68 -4.10 1.14
CA LEU A 196 -36.13 -5.35 1.76
C LEU A 196 -36.01 -5.26 3.28
N ALA A 197 -37.12 -5.58 3.97
CA ALA A 197 -37.10 -5.75 5.41
C ALA A 197 -36.15 -6.90 5.80
N CYS A 198 -35.37 -6.72 6.88
CA CYS A 198 -34.37 -7.71 7.30
C CYS A 198 -34.95 -9.12 7.49
N VAL A 199 -36.20 -9.22 7.96
CA VAL A 199 -36.91 -10.49 8.20
C VAL A 199 -37.23 -11.28 6.92
N LYS A 200 -37.15 -10.63 5.74
CA LYS A 200 -37.32 -11.32 4.46
C LYS A 200 -36.11 -12.19 4.12
N CYS A 201 -34.92 -11.83 4.64
CA CYS A 201 -33.65 -12.51 4.39
C CYS A 201 -33.15 -13.29 5.61
N HIS A 202 -33.36 -12.77 6.83
CA HIS A 202 -32.92 -13.37 8.08
C HIS A 202 -34.10 -13.87 8.91
N ALA A 203 -34.05 -15.12 9.35
CA ALA A 203 -35.10 -15.70 10.19
C ALA A 203 -35.16 -15.02 11.58
N PRO A 204 -36.36 -14.76 12.14
CA PRO A 204 -36.50 -14.28 13.51
C PRO A 204 -35.84 -15.23 14.52
N GLY A 205 -35.25 -14.68 15.59
CA GLY A 205 -34.65 -15.46 16.67
C GLY A 205 -33.33 -16.16 16.32
N ARG A 206 -32.79 -15.98 15.10
CA ARG A 206 -31.44 -16.44 14.72
C ARG A 206 -30.47 -15.25 14.63
N PRO A 207 -29.17 -15.47 14.90
CA PRO A 207 -28.15 -14.47 14.61
C PRO A 207 -28.25 -14.03 13.15
N ARG A 208 -28.19 -12.73 12.87
CA ARG A 208 -28.19 -12.23 11.49
C ARG A 208 -26.80 -12.42 10.92
N SER A 209 -26.59 -13.56 10.26
CA SER A 209 -25.31 -13.91 9.66
C SER A 209 -25.50 -14.41 8.22
N LYS A 210 -24.40 -14.50 7.48
CA LYS A 210 -24.38 -15.06 6.12
C LYS A 210 -24.87 -16.52 6.11
N GLU A 211 -24.53 -17.30 7.13
CA GLU A 211 -24.82 -18.73 7.25
C GLU A 211 -26.31 -19.01 7.49
N THR A 212 -27.00 -18.04 8.08
CA THR A 212 -28.42 -18.15 8.45
C THR A 212 -29.35 -17.36 7.55
N ALA A 213 -28.79 -16.51 6.68
CA ALA A 213 -29.52 -15.79 5.65
C ALA A 213 -29.99 -16.74 4.55
N LYS A 214 -31.07 -16.37 3.86
CA LYS A 214 -31.49 -17.07 2.64
C LYS A 214 -30.39 -17.03 1.58
N THR A 215 -30.30 -18.11 0.83
CA THR A 215 -29.42 -18.20 -0.35
C THR A 215 -30.03 -17.44 -1.52
N CYS A 216 -29.19 -16.94 -2.44
CA CYS A 216 -29.65 -16.10 -3.54
C CYS A 216 -30.69 -16.79 -4.42
N ASP A 217 -30.58 -18.11 -4.63
CA ASP A 217 -31.47 -18.93 -5.45
C ASP A 217 -32.89 -19.07 -4.88
N GLN A 218 -33.09 -18.70 -3.62
CA GLN A 218 -34.44 -18.61 -3.04
C GLN A 218 -35.23 -17.44 -3.61
N CYS A 219 -34.56 -16.41 -4.13
CA CYS A 219 -35.19 -15.23 -4.76
C CYS A 219 -34.84 -15.10 -6.26
N HIS A 220 -33.64 -15.51 -6.68
CA HIS A 220 -33.12 -15.35 -8.03
C HIS A 220 -32.87 -16.72 -8.68
N LYS A 221 -33.82 -17.20 -9.48
CA LYS A 221 -33.76 -18.56 -10.07
C LYS A 221 -32.71 -18.73 -11.17
N ASP A 222 -32.38 -17.65 -11.87
CA ASP A 222 -31.51 -17.70 -13.05
C ASP A 222 -30.15 -17.01 -12.81
N LEU A 223 -29.73 -16.97 -11.55
CA LEU A 223 -28.55 -16.20 -11.13
C LEU A 223 -27.23 -16.87 -11.53
N VAL A 224 -27.15 -18.19 -11.40
CA VAL A 224 -25.98 -18.98 -11.78
C VAL A 224 -26.29 -19.66 -13.09
N ALA A 225 -25.47 -19.43 -14.11
CA ALA A 225 -25.68 -20.02 -15.43
C ALA A 225 -25.62 -21.55 -15.35
N GLU A 226 -26.51 -22.23 -16.07
CA GLU A 226 -26.46 -23.69 -16.18
C GLU A 226 -25.11 -24.13 -16.76
N GLY A 227 -24.45 -25.08 -16.11
CA GLY A 227 -23.10 -25.51 -16.51
C GLY A 227 -21.98 -24.56 -16.09
N ALA A 228 -22.23 -23.59 -15.20
CA ALA A 228 -21.20 -22.71 -14.67
C ALA A 228 -20.07 -23.52 -14.01
N VAL A 229 -18.84 -23.28 -14.49
CA VAL A 229 -17.65 -23.98 -13.97
C VAL A 229 -17.20 -23.43 -12.61
N ILE A 230 -17.48 -22.16 -12.33
CA ILE A 230 -17.19 -21.51 -11.05
C ILE A 230 -18.41 -21.63 -10.13
N LYS A 231 -18.22 -22.24 -8.95
CA LYS A 231 -19.25 -22.36 -7.92
C LYS A 231 -19.16 -21.18 -6.94
N VAL A 232 -20.20 -20.35 -6.89
CA VAL A 232 -20.30 -19.23 -5.94
C VAL A 232 -20.72 -19.77 -4.57
N LYS A 233 -19.80 -19.75 -3.60
CA LYS A 233 -20.05 -20.22 -2.22
C LYS A 233 -20.41 -19.09 -1.26
N GLN A 234 -20.08 -17.85 -1.62
CA GLN A 234 -20.27 -16.70 -0.76
C GLN A 234 -20.46 -15.41 -1.56
N TYR A 235 -21.03 -14.41 -0.90
CA TYR A 235 -21.37 -13.12 -1.49
C TYR A 235 -20.20 -12.14 -1.55
N GLN A 236 -19.10 -12.43 -0.85
CA GLN A 236 -17.89 -11.63 -0.95
C GLN A 236 -17.13 -12.07 -2.19
N ALA A 237 -17.22 -11.26 -3.24
CA ALA A 237 -16.46 -11.42 -4.46
C ALA A 237 -14.99 -11.09 -4.18
N PRO A 238 -14.03 -11.89 -4.67
CA PRO A 238 -12.62 -11.48 -4.68
C PRO A 238 -12.44 -10.19 -5.48
N SER A 239 -11.27 -9.57 -5.34
CA SER A 239 -10.92 -8.40 -6.14
C SER A 239 -11.02 -8.69 -7.64
N TYR A 240 -11.23 -7.66 -8.44
CA TYR A 240 -11.34 -7.81 -9.90
C TYR A 240 -10.10 -8.45 -10.51
N THR A 241 -8.91 -8.00 -10.09
CA THR A 241 -7.64 -8.57 -10.53
C THR A 241 -7.54 -10.06 -10.21
N GLU A 242 -7.89 -10.44 -8.98
CA GLU A 242 -7.86 -11.84 -8.55
C GLU A 242 -8.89 -12.70 -9.29
N ALA A 243 -10.10 -12.18 -9.52
CA ALA A 243 -11.15 -12.86 -10.27
C ALA A 243 -10.73 -13.14 -11.72
N MET A 244 -10.23 -12.11 -12.42
CA MET A 244 -9.74 -12.21 -13.79
C MET A 244 -8.57 -13.19 -13.88
N HIS A 245 -7.56 -13.05 -13.02
CA HIS A 245 -6.39 -13.92 -13.06
C HIS A 245 -6.74 -15.38 -12.75
N ARG A 246 -7.60 -15.65 -11.76
CA ARG A 246 -8.02 -17.04 -11.46
C ARG A 246 -8.73 -17.69 -12.64
N LEU A 247 -9.65 -16.99 -13.29
CA LEU A 247 -10.41 -17.53 -14.42
C LEU A 247 -9.53 -17.66 -15.67
N CYS A 248 -8.92 -16.56 -16.12
CA CYS A 248 -8.19 -16.51 -17.38
C CYS A 248 -6.89 -17.30 -17.32
N VAL A 249 -6.06 -17.08 -16.30
CA VAL A 249 -4.77 -17.78 -16.18
C VAL A 249 -4.99 -19.27 -15.90
N GLY A 250 -5.99 -19.62 -15.07
CA GLY A 250 -6.34 -21.02 -14.83
C GLY A 250 -6.65 -21.77 -16.12
N CYS A 251 -7.57 -21.24 -16.94
CA CYS A 251 -7.88 -21.82 -18.26
C CYS A 251 -6.66 -21.82 -19.19
N HIS A 252 -5.88 -20.74 -19.24
CA HIS A 252 -4.70 -20.65 -20.09
C HIS A 252 -3.60 -21.64 -19.70
N VAL A 253 -3.44 -21.99 -18.42
CA VAL A 253 -2.50 -23.04 -18.00
C VAL A 253 -2.92 -24.41 -18.56
N GLU A 254 -4.19 -24.75 -18.48
CA GLU A 254 -4.72 -26.01 -19.05
C GLU A 254 -4.55 -26.04 -20.57
N ARG A 255 -4.89 -24.93 -21.26
CA ARG A 255 -4.74 -24.80 -22.71
C ARG A 255 -3.28 -24.76 -23.16
N ALA A 256 -2.38 -24.16 -22.37
CA ALA A 256 -0.95 -24.13 -22.65
C ALA A 256 -0.36 -25.54 -22.73
N ALA A 257 -0.74 -26.40 -21.77
CA ALA A 257 -0.32 -27.80 -21.77
C ALA A 257 -0.91 -28.56 -22.97
N ALA A 258 -2.22 -28.42 -23.21
CA ALA A 258 -2.91 -29.12 -24.30
C ALA A 258 -2.42 -28.72 -25.71
N LEU A 259 -2.00 -27.46 -25.88
CA LEU A 259 -1.63 -26.90 -27.19
C LEU A 259 -0.10 -26.73 -27.36
N ASN A 260 0.69 -27.18 -26.38
CA ASN A 260 2.14 -26.95 -26.33
C ASN A 260 2.54 -25.47 -26.52
N LYS A 261 1.84 -24.58 -25.81
CA LYS A 261 2.05 -23.12 -25.84
C LYS A 261 2.40 -22.61 -24.43
N PRO A 262 3.63 -22.86 -23.94
CA PRO A 262 3.99 -22.59 -22.55
C PRO A 262 3.95 -21.10 -22.16
N ASP A 263 3.95 -20.19 -23.13
CA ASP A 263 3.88 -18.75 -22.88
C ASP A 263 2.46 -18.23 -22.63
N MET A 264 1.40 -19.00 -22.94
CA MET A 264 0.00 -18.56 -22.83
C MET A 264 -0.43 -18.03 -21.44
N PRO A 265 0.03 -18.58 -20.29
CA PRO A 265 -0.34 -18.06 -18.98
C PRO A 265 0.57 -16.93 -18.48
N ARG A 266 1.59 -16.50 -19.25
CA ARG A 266 2.54 -15.46 -18.82
C ARG A 266 1.92 -14.07 -18.95
N CYS A 267 2.33 -13.14 -18.11
CA CYS A 267 1.79 -11.77 -18.08
C CYS A 267 1.85 -11.10 -19.46
N ALA A 268 3.00 -11.23 -20.13
CA ALA A 268 3.24 -10.68 -21.46
C ALA A 268 2.43 -11.36 -22.58
N TRP A 269 1.70 -12.44 -22.31
CA TRP A 269 0.77 -13.01 -23.28
C TRP A 269 -0.49 -12.16 -23.43
N CYS A 270 -1.01 -11.67 -22.30
CA CYS A 270 -2.23 -10.86 -22.22
C CYS A 270 -1.91 -9.36 -22.23
N HIS A 271 -0.93 -8.92 -21.45
CA HIS A 271 -0.55 -7.50 -21.33
C HIS A 271 0.48 -7.09 -22.40
N LYS A 272 0.14 -7.28 -23.68
CA LYS A 272 1.01 -6.92 -24.83
C LYS A 272 0.82 -5.48 -25.29
N GLU A 273 -0.40 -4.97 -25.20
CA GLU A 273 -0.78 -3.68 -25.74
C GLU A 273 -0.76 -2.61 -24.64
N ARG A 274 -0.07 -1.50 -24.87
CA ARG A 274 -0.41 -0.23 -24.22
C ARG A 274 -1.17 0.59 -25.25
N ARG A 275 -2.50 0.61 -25.16
CA ARG A 275 -3.28 1.52 -26.01
C ARG A 275 -3.05 2.95 -25.52
N ARG A 276 -2.60 3.83 -26.42
CA ARG A 276 -2.49 5.28 -26.16
C ARG A 276 -3.84 6.00 -26.23
N PHE A 277 -4.92 5.28 -26.57
CA PHE A 277 -6.26 5.84 -26.68
C PHE A 277 -6.98 5.66 -25.34
N ILE A 278 -6.92 6.67 -24.50
CA ILE A 278 -8.02 6.93 -23.57
C ILE A 278 -9.04 7.73 -24.38
N ASP A 279 -10.30 7.28 -24.42
CA ASP A 279 -11.44 8.02 -24.96
C ASP A 279 -11.82 9.26 -24.12
N ALA A 280 -10.86 9.86 -23.41
CA ALA A 280 -11.02 11.04 -22.57
C ALA A 280 -9.87 12.01 -22.90
N PRO A 281 -10.09 12.98 -23.82
CA PRO A 281 -9.08 13.97 -24.23
C PRO A 281 -8.56 14.86 -23.09
N ASP A 282 -9.16 14.74 -21.91
CA ASP A 282 -8.99 15.54 -20.70
C ASP A 282 -8.26 14.79 -19.56
N VAL A 283 -7.92 13.50 -19.73
CA VAL A 283 -7.08 12.77 -18.77
C VAL A 283 -5.60 13.02 -19.08
N ASP A 284 -5.11 14.15 -18.57
CA ASP A 284 -3.69 14.51 -18.55
C ASP A 284 -2.95 13.48 -17.66
N PHE A 285 -2.22 12.56 -18.29
CA PHE A 285 -1.33 11.61 -17.61
C PHE A 285 -0.14 12.36 -16.98
N ARG A 286 -0.41 13.06 -15.88
CA ARG A 286 0.65 13.44 -14.95
C ARG A 286 1.16 12.14 -14.34
N GLY A 287 2.35 11.72 -14.79
CA GLY A 287 3.08 10.50 -14.43
C GLY A 287 3.02 10.07 -12.96
N LEU A 288 1.86 9.58 -12.54
CA LEU A 288 1.68 8.88 -11.29
C LEU A 288 2.25 7.49 -11.50
N ARG A 289 3.42 7.24 -10.91
CA ARG A 289 3.88 5.89 -10.65
C ARG A 289 2.73 5.10 -10.04
N ALA A 290 2.30 4.04 -10.73
CA ALA A 290 1.26 3.14 -10.24
C ALA A 290 1.62 2.70 -8.80
N PRO A 291 0.78 3.02 -7.79
CA PRO A 291 0.93 2.43 -6.48
C PRO A 291 0.51 0.95 -6.59
N GLY A 292 1.44 0.02 -6.39
CA GLY A 292 1.13 -1.42 -6.37
C GLY A 292 1.87 -2.32 -7.37
N SER A 293 3.08 -1.95 -7.82
CA SER A 293 3.92 -2.84 -8.66
C SER A 293 4.42 -4.12 -7.96
N GLU A 294 3.91 -4.45 -6.77
CA GLU A 294 4.19 -5.68 -6.03
C GLU A 294 2.92 -6.53 -5.92
N VAL A 295 2.47 -7.07 -7.06
CA VAL A 295 1.46 -8.14 -7.04
C VAL A 295 2.15 -9.42 -6.62
N VAL A 296 1.85 -9.92 -5.43
CA VAL A 296 2.33 -11.23 -4.95
C VAL A 296 1.58 -12.34 -5.70
N LEU A 297 2.29 -13.07 -6.56
CA LEU A 297 1.74 -14.23 -7.26
C LEU A 297 1.78 -15.49 -6.37
N PRO A 298 0.79 -16.39 -6.47
CA PRO A 298 0.86 -17.69 -5.82
C PRO A 298 2.05 -18.52 -6.35
N PRO A 299 2.66 -19.38 -5.53
CA PRO A 299 3.80 -20.20 -5.95
C PRO A 299 3.39 -21.14 -7.09
N LEU A 300 4.23 -21.21 -8.13
CA LEU A 300 4.07 -22.18 -9.21
C LEU A 300 4.34 -23.59 -8.66
N PRO A 301 3.60 -24.62 -9.09
CA PRO A 301 3.90 -25.99 -8.72
C PRO A 301 5.29 -26.38 -9.24
N GLU A 302 6.08 -27.01 -8.37
CA GLU A 302 7.41 -27.53 -8.72
C GLU A 302 7.30 -28.53 -9.87
N ARG A 303 8.13 -28.34 -10.90
CA ARG A 303 8.26 -29.30 -12.00
C ARG A 303 8.87 -30.59 -11.42
N LYS A 304 8.13 -31.69 -11.47
CA LYS A 304 8.69 -33.05 -11.39
C LYS A 304 9.20 -33.48 -12.74
#